data_AF-A0A561WMH6-F1
#
_entry.id   AF-A0A561WMH6-F1
#
_cell.length_a   1.000
_cell.length_b   1.000
_cell.length_c   1.000
_cell.angle_alpha   90.00
_cell.angle_beta   90.00
_cell.angle_gamma   90.00
#
_symmetry.space_group_name_H-M   'P 1'
#
loop_
_entity.id
_entity.type
_entity.pdbx_description
1 polymer ?
#
loop_
_entity_poly.entity_id
_entity_poly.type
_entity_poly.pdbx_seq_one_letter_code
_entity_poly.pdbx_strand_id
1 'polypeptide(L)' 'MEEAIQAYAAGHADGSAGRRDAALADHPETGPDYRIGVVDGSVAAFQAELIAEVRRLLGDAH' A
#
# COMPACT_ATOMS: atom_id res chain seq x y z
N MET A 1 -13.59 -3.68 -14.80
CA MET A 1 -12.27 -4.36 -14.73
C MET A 1 -11.15 -3.33 -14.67
N GLU A 2 -11.07 -2.38 -15.60
CA GLU A 2 -10.05 -1.32 -15.57
C GLU A 2 -10.17 -0.42 -14.32
N GLU A 3 -11.39 0.00 -13.97
CA GLU A 3 -11.66 0.82 -12.78
C GLU A 3 -11.27 0.12 -11.46
N ALA A 4 -11.47 -1.20 -11.38
CA ALA A 4 -11.06 -2.00 -10.22
C ALA A 4 -9.53 -2.04 -10.07
N ILE A 5 -8.80 -2.23 -11.18
CA ILE A 5 -7.33 -2.20 -11.19
C ILE A 5 -6.81 -0.81 -10.80
N GLN A 6 -7.43 0.25 -11.31
CA GLN A 6 -7.05 1.63 -10.96
C GLN A 6 -7.32 1.93 -9.48
N ALA A 7 -8.48 1.51 -8.95
CA ALA A 7 -8.82 1.67 -7.55
C ALA A 7 -7.85 0.91 -6.64
N TYR A 8 -7.52 -0.34 -6.99
CA TYR A 8 -6.48 -1.11 -6.32
C TYR A 8 -5.14 -0.38 -6.34
N ALA A 9 -4.69 0.12 -7.49
CA ALA A 9 -3.40 0.81 -7.62
C ALA A 9 -3.36 2.11 -6.80
N ALA A 10 -4.45 2.88 -6.79
CA ALA A 10 -4.59 4.06 -5.94
C ALA A 10 -4.52 3.69 -4.45
N GLY A 11 -5.23 2.64 -4.05
CA GLY A 11 -5.18 2.12 -2.69
C GLY A 11 -3.77 1.69 -2.30
N HIS A 12 -3.09 0.96 -3.17
CA HIS A 12 -1.71 0.51 -2.94
C HIS A 12 -0.75 1.69 -2.74
N ALA A 13 -0.89 2.76 -3.54
CA ALA A 13 -0.09 3.97 -3.38
C ALA A 13 -0.38 4.72 -2.08
N ASP A 14 -1.65 4.77 -1.64
CA ASP A 14 -2.00 5.40 -0.37
C ASP A 14 -1.54 4.57 0.83
N GLY A 15 -1.72 3.25 0.77
CA GLY A 15 -1.27 2.31 1.79
C GLY A 15 0.24 2.36 2.00
N SER A 16 1.02 2.38 0.92
CA SER A 16 2.47 2.51 1.02
C SER A 16 2.93 3.86 1.59
N ALA A 17 2.08 4.88 1.50
CA ALA A 17 2.29 6.19 2.11
C ALA A 17 1.69 6.33 3.52
N GLY A 18 1.14 5.25 4.09
CA GLY A 18 0.52 5.26 5.42
C GLY A 18 -0.78 6.05 5.50
N ARG A 19 -1.48 6.23 4.38
CA ARG A 19 -2.75 6.98 4.29
C ARG A 19 -3.89 6.08 3.85
N ARG A 20 -5.12 6.54 4.14
CA ARG A 20 -6.35 5.95 3.62
C ARG A 20 -7.35 7.07 3.34
N ASP A 21 -7.75 7.20 2.08
CA ASP A 21 -8.83 8.09 1.67
C ASP A 21 -10.19 7.44 1.98
N ALA A 22 -11.01 8.11 2.79
CA ALA A 22 -12.31 7.60 3.19
C ALA A 22 -13.32 7.61 2.02
N ALA A 23 -13.28 8.62 1.15
CA ALA A 23 -14.20 8.72 0.02
C ALA A 23 -13.96 7.62 -1.01
N LEU A 24 -12.69 7.28 -1.27
CA LEU A 24 -12.33 6.15 -2.13
C LEU A 24 -12.67 4.81 -1.48
N ALA A 25 -12.42 4.66 -0.17
CA ALA A 25 -12.71 3.43 0.55
C ALA A 25 -14.21 3.10 0.64
N ASP A 26 -15.05 4.13 0.74
CA ASP A 26 -16.51 4.00 0.85
C ASP A 26 -17.21 4.00 -0.51
N HIS A 27 -16.48 4.09 -1.63
CA HIS A 27 -17.07 4.04 -2.96
C HIS A 27 -17.78 2.68 -3.18
N PRO A 28 -19.06 2.68 -3.58
CA PRO A 28 -19.88 1.46 -3.59
C PRO A 28 -19.36 0.39 -4.56
N GLU A 29 -18.74 0.80 -5.67
CA GLU A 29 -18.32 -0.12 -6.73
C GLU A 29 -16.84 -0.50 -6.66
N THR A 30 -15.98 0.41 -6.19
CA THR A 30 -14.51 0.26 -6.26
C THR A 30 -13.83 0.32 -4.89
N GLY A 31 -14.57 0.66 -3.84
CA GLY A 31 -14.08 0.70 -2.46
C GLY A 31 -13.51 -0.63 -1.96
N PRO A 32 -14.05 -1.82 -2.34
CA PRO A 32 -13.39 -3.08 -2.03
C PRO A 32 -11.98 -3.19 -2.61
N ASP A 33 -11.79 -2.88 -3.89
CA ASP A 33 -10.49 -2.96 -4.56
C ASP A 33 -9.49 -1.95 -3.98
N TYR A 34 -9.94 -0.71 -3.73
CA TYR A 34 -9.13 0.31 -3.07
C TYR A 34 -8.66 -0.14 -1.68
N ARG A 35 -9.56 -0.68 -0.84
CA ARG A 35 -9.20 -1.15 0.51
C ARG A 35 -8.22 -2.31 0.50
N ILE A 36 -8.33 -3.23 -0.46
CA ILE A 36 -7.34 -4.29 -0.66
C ILE A 36 -5.98 -3.67 -1.00
N GLY A 37 -5.95 -2.74 -1.95
CA GLY A 37 -4.75 -1.98 -2.30
C GLY A 37 -4.10 -1.34 -1.08
N VAL A 38 -4.87 -0.63 -0.25
CA VAL A 38 -4.34 0.04 0.96
C VAL A 38 -3.65 -0.94 1.90
N VAL A 39 -4.23 -2.11 2.13
CA VAL A 39 -3.63 -3.13 3.00
C VAL A 39 -2.34 -3.67 2.38
N ASP A 40 -2.36 -4.05 1.10
CA ASP A 40 -1.19 -4.57 0.40
C ASP A 40 -0.05 -3.55 0.35
N GLY A 41 -0.36 -2.29 0.06
CA GLY A 41 0.60 -1.18 0.06
C GLY A 41 1.23 -0.97 1.42
N SER A 42 0.43 -1.04 2.50
CA SER A 42 0.92 -0.93 3.87
C SER A 42 1.87 -2.07 4.23
N VAL A 43 1.56 -3.30 3.82
CA VAL A 43 2.42 -4.47 4.01
C VAL A 43 3.72 -4.33 3.21
N ALA A 44 3.64 -3.87 1.96
CA ALA A 44 4.82 -3.66 1.11
C ALA A 44 5.76 -2.59 1.70
N ALA A 45 5.23 -1.48 2.21
CA ALA A 45 6.02 -0.46 2.90
C ALA A 45 6.71 -1.03 4.15
N PHE A 46 5.97 -1.74 4.99
CA PHE A 46 6.54 -2.41 6.17
C PHE A 46 7.66 -3.39 5.80
N GLN A 47 7.47 -4.21 4.76
CA GLN A 47 8.49 -5.15 4.29
C GLN A 47 9.76 -4.43 3.81
N ALA A 48 9.60 -3.33 3.06
CA ALA A 48 10.73 -2.53 2.60
C ALA A 48 11.52 -1.93 3.76
N GLU A 49 10.83 -1.35 4.75
CA GLU A 49 11.45 -0.79 5.96
C GLU A 49 12.15 -1.87 6.79
N LEU A 50 11.52 -3.04 6.97
CA LEU A 50 12.11 -4.17 7.69
C LEU A 50 13.41 -4.64 7.03
N ILE A 51 13.41 -4.80 5.69
CA ILE A 51 14.60 -5.21 4.95
C ILE A 51 15.70 -4.15 5.08
N ALA A 52 15.36 -2.86 4.95
CA ALA A 52 16.31 -1.78 5.11
C ALA A 52 16.95 -1.80 6.51
N GLU A 53 16.14 -2.01 7.56
CA GLU A 53 16.61 -2.10 8.93
C GLU A 53 17.51 -3.33 9.17
N VAL A 54 17.14 -4.50 8.64
CA VAL A 54 17.99 -5.70 8.71
C VAL A 54 19.34 -5.47 8.03
N ARG A 55 19.36 -4.87 6.84
CA ARG A 55 20.62 -4.51 6.14
C ARG A 55 21.46 -3.54 6.95
N ARG A 56 20.83 -2.55 7.56
CA ARG A 56 21.51 -1.60 8.45
C ARG A 56 22.16 -2.30 9.65
N LEU A 57 21.48 -3.26 10.26
CA LEU A 57 22.00 -4.05 11.39
C LEU A 57 23.15 -4.99 10.99
N LEU A 58 23.13 -5.52 9.77
CA LEU A 58 24.22 -6.36 9.23
C LEU A 58 25.45 -5.56 8.79
N GLY A 59 25.34 -4.22 8.70
CA GLY A 59 26.43 -3.36 8.23
C GLY A 59 26.50 -3.23 6.71
N ASP A 60 25.48 -3.69 5.97
CA ASP A 60 25.40 -3.64 4.51
C ASP A 60 25.04 -2.25 3.96
N ALA A 61 25.23 -1.18 4.75
CA ALA A 61 24.90 0.18 4.36
C ALA A 61 25.94 0.72 3.35
N HIS A 62 25.73 0.48 2.06
CA HIS A 62 26.34 1.19 0.94
C HIS A 62 25.25 1.62 -0.06
#